data_AF-A0A949NZD1-F1
#
_entry.id   AF-A0A949NZD1-F1
#
_cell.length_a   1.000
_cell.length_b   1.000
_cell.length_c   1.000
_cell.angle_alpha   90.00
_cell.angle_beta   90.00
_cell.angle_gamma   90.00
#
_symmetry.space_group_name_H-M   'P 1'
#
loop_
_entity.id
_entity.type
_entity.pdbx_description
1 polymer ?
#
loop_
_entity_poly.entity_id
_entity_poly.type
_entity_poly.pdbx_seq_one_letter_code
_entity_poly.pdbx_strand_id
1 'polypeptide(L)'
;IDKLVREVLNQYPLGMSSGLFHVLIRLAYAVEGAELEEKLEEEVARALAYYVTAYREADVLNRKIPISETFNEMNTLVNHKKIRKLLEAQPSTGRQMKALYESKTFMEMGFVMEGSEEEKIKGLISLLLPVFDQSSSIVVLHCITGLHALVNLKKYFNDFDKAFDIYTTCCLAHLLTVEDLTYHESDKESISLNWKEIIVLCLSSRDVHTIKFTYSCHELDQRYSVEGLKRSAHKKVTGK
;
A
#
# COMPACT_ATOMS: atom_id res chain seq x y z
N ILE A 1 3.76 -12.81 -21.81
CA ILE A 1 3.18 -11.69 -20.99
C ILE A 1 4.21 -11.02 -20.10
N ASP A 2 5.07 -11.79 -19.43
CA ASP A 2 6.10 -11.31 -18.49
C ASP A 2 6.96 -10.15 -19.02
N LYS A 3 7.39 -10.22 -20.27
CA LYS A 3 8.15 -9.15 -20.93
C LYS A 3 7.37 -7.83 -20.93
N LEU A 4 6.09 -7.88 -21.30
CA LEU A 4 5.23 -6.70 -21.36
C LEU A 4 4.94 -6.14 -19.95
N VAL A 5 4.72 -7.00 -18.97
CA VAL A 5 4.57 -6.59 -17.56
C VAL A 5 5.82 -5.86 -17.08
N ARG A 6 7.00 -6.42 -17.34
CA ARG A 6 8.29 -5.78 -17.04
C ARG A 6 8.42 -4.44 -17.76
N GLU A 7 8.15 -4.38 -19.06
CA GLU A 7 8.25 -3.13 -19.83
C GLU A 7 7.35 -2.03 -19.25
N VAL A 8 6.06 -2.32 -19.02
CA VAL A 8 5.10 -1.33 -18.51
C VAL A 8 5.47 -0.86 -17.10
N LEU A 9 5.79 -1.78 -16.18
CA LEU A 9 6.11 -1.41 -14.80
C LEU A 9 7.39 -0.56 -14.68
N ASN A 10 8.37 -0.79 -15.56
CA ASN A 10 9.61 -0.01 -15.55
C ASN A 10 9.51 1.27 -16.40
N GLN A 11 8.59 1.35 -17.37
CA GLN A 11 8.33 2.56 -18.14
C GLN A 11 7.43 3.55 -17.38
N TYR A 12 6.48 3.06 -16.58
CA TYR A 12 5.50 3.87 -15.85
C TYR A 12 5.52 3.63 -14.32
N PRO A 13 6.68 3.60 -13.65
CA PRO A 13 6.74 3.24 -12.24
C PRO A 13 6.01 4.27 -11.36
N LEU A 14 6.04 5.55 -11.73
CA LEU A 14 5.37 6.64 -11.01
C LEU A 14 3.83 6.58 -11.06
N GLY A 15 3.27 5.70 -11.88
CA GLY A 15 1.82 5.51 -11.99
C GLY A 15 1.23 4.51 -11.00
N MET A 16 2.05 3.83 -10.18
CA MET A 16 1.64 2.64 -9.42
C MET A 16 0.52 2.87 -8.39
N SER A 17 0.32 4.10 -7.94
CA SER A 17 -0.77 4.45 -7.01
C SER A 17 -2.05 4.93 -7.68
N SER A 18 -2.11 4.92 -9.02
CA SER A 18 -3.29 5.36 -9.76
C SER A 18 -4.54 4.59 -9.36
N GLY A 19 -5.64 5.30 -9.19
CA GLY A 19 -6.89 4.72 -8.70
C GLY A 19 -6.76 4.11 -7.31
N LEU A 20 -6.02 4.76 -6.38
CA LEU A 20 -5.77 4.25 -5.03
C LEU A 20 -5.15 2.84 -5.07
N PHE A 21 -4.05 2.73 -5.83
CA PHE A 21 -3.28 1.49 -6.10
C PHE A 21 -4.04 0.40 -6.87
N HIS A 22 -5.26 0.67 -7.38
CA HIS A 22 -6.03 -0.33 -8.13
C HIS A 22 -5.29 -0.83 -9.36
N VAL A 23 -4.51 0.02 -10.02
CA VAL A 23 -3.70 -0.40 -11.18
C VAL A 23 -2.70 -1.49 -10.83
N LEU A 24 -2.03 -1.37 -9.68
CA LEU A 24 -1.03 -2.32 -9.21
C LEU A 24 -1.69 -3.59 -8.67
N ILE A 25 -2.73 -3.43 -7.85
CA ILE A 25 -3.50 -4.54 -7.27
C ILE A 25 -4.11 -5.42 -8.36
N ARG A 26 -4.76 -4.81 -9.35
CA ARG A 26 -5.39 -5.56 -10.44
C ARG A 26 -4.36 -6.30 -11.29
N LEU A 27 -3.22 -5.68 -11.56
CA LEU A 27 -2.13 -6.31 -12.30
C LEU A 27 -1.54 -7.50 -11.55
N ALA A 28 -1.29 -7.37 -10.25
CA ALA A 28 -0.75 -8.45 -9.43
C ALA A 28 -1.66 -9.68 -9.45
N TYR A 29 -2.97 -9.49 -9.22
CA TYR A 29 -3.91 -10.62 -9.22
C TYR A 29 -4.18 -11.18 -10.62
N ALA A 30 -4.12 -10.36 -11.67
CA ALA A 30 -4.21 -10.86 -13.03
C ALA A 30 -3.02 -11.76 -13.38
N VAL A 31 -1.80 -11.34 -13.00
CA VAL A 31 -0.58 -12.14 -13.22
C VAL A 31 -0.66 -13.44 -12.44
N GLU A 32 -1.02 -13.38 -11.16
CA GLU A 32 -1.18 -14.56 -10.31
C GLU A 32 -2.26 -15.51 -10.86
N GLY A 33 -3.40 -14.98 -11.33
CA GLY A 33 -4.44 -15.77 -11.98
C GLY A 33 -3.96 -16.43 -13.27
N ALA A 34 -3.19 -15.73 -14.10
CA ALA A 34 -2.63 -16.29 -15.33
C ALA A 34 -1.59 -17.40 -15.07
N GLU A 35 -0.89 -17.35 -13.93
CA GLU A 35 0.01 -18.44 -13.49
C GLU A 35 -0.76 -19.70 -13.09
N LEU A 36 -2.02 -19.56 -12.65
CA LEU A 36 -2.90 -20.67 -12.27
C LEU A 36 -3.69 -21.22 -13.47
N GLU A 37 -4.21 -20.34 -14.32
CA GLU A 37 -5.06 -20.68 -15.46
C GLU A 37 -4.69 -19.85 -16.69
N GLU A 38 -4.13 -20.49 -17.73
CA GLU A 38 -3.66 -19.84 -18.96
C GLU A 38 -4.73 -18.97 -19.65
N LYS A 39 -6.02 -19.36 -19.58
CA LYS A 39 -7.12 -18.55 -20.14
C LYS A 39 -7.28 -17.16 -19.49
N LEU A 40 -6.67 -16.93 -18.32
CA LEU A 40 -6.71 -15.64 -17.60
C LEU A 40 -5.63 -14.66 -18.07
N GLU A 41 -4.80 -15.03 -19.05
CA GLU A 41 -3.83 -14.13 -19.69
C GLU A 41 -4.46 -12.82 -20.21
N GLU A 42 -5.72 -12.85 -20.67
CA GLU A 42 -6.46 -11.66 -21.08
C GLU A 42 -6.66 -10.65 -19.93
N GLU A 43 -6.80 -11.10 -18.69
CA GLU A 43 -6.91 -10.20 -17.53
C GLU A 43 -5.61 -9.43 -17.30
N VAL A 44 -4.46 -10.00 -17.65
CA VAL A 44 -3.18 -9.27 -17.57
C VAL A 44 -3.15 -8.15 -18.59
N ALA A 45 -3.58 -8.41 -19.82
CA ALA A 45 -3.69 -7.38 -20.86
C ALA A 45 -4.66 -6.26 -20.44
N ARG A 46 -5.82 -6.60 -19.87
CA ARG A 46 -6.79 -5.62 -19.33
C ARG A 46 -6.20 -4.81 -18.18
N ALA A 47 -5.47 -5.46 -17.26
CA ALA A 47 -4.83 -4.79 -16.13
C ALA A 47 -3.72 -3.83 -16.57
N LEU A 48 -2.89 -4.23 -17.55
CA LEU A 48 -1.85 -3.37 -18.13
C LEU A 48 -2.46 -2.18 -18.88
N ALA A 49 -3.51 -2.40 -19.67
CA ALA A 49 -4.24 -1.32 -20.33
C ALA A 49 -4.80 -0.33 -19.30
N TYR A 50 -5.38 -0.82 -18.20
CA TYR A 50 -5.84 0.03 -17.10
C TYR A 50 -4.68 0.77 -16.42
N TYR A 51 -3.54 0.12 -16.19
CA TYR A 51 -2.36 0.73 -15.59
C TYR A 51 -1.88 1.94 -16.40
N VAL A 52 -1.80 1.81 -17.71
CA VAL A 52 -1.36 2.88 -18.62
C VAL A 52 -2.42 3.96 -18.79
N THR A 53 -3.69 3.59 -18.96
CA THR A 53 -4.76 4.57 -19.24
C THR A 53 -5.23 5.34 -18.01
N ALA A 54 -5.10 4.77 -16.82
CA ALA A 54 -5.40 5.45 -15.55
C ALA A 54 -4.19 6.22 -14.99
N TYR A 55 -3.07 6.28 -15.72
CA TYR A 55 -1.80 6.82 -15.25
C TYR A 55 -1.94 8.23 -14.67
N ARG A 56 -1.54 8.36 -13.41
CA ARG A 56 -1.32 9.62 -12.72
C ARG A 56 0.05 9.57 -12.09
N GLU A 57 0.92 10.45 -12.56
CA GLU A 57 2.30 10.54 -12.13
C GLU A 57 2.37 11.00 -10.66
N ALA A 58 3.06 10.22 -9.85
CA ALA A 58 3.53 10.60 -8.53
C ALA A 58 4.96 11.17 -8.61
N ASP A 59 5.38 11.89 -7.57
CA ASP A 59 6.78 12.25 -7.36
C ASP A 59 7.48 11.26 -6.42
N VAL A 60 8.81 11.42 -6.25
CA VAL A 60 9.64 10.56 -5.40
C VAL A 60 10.30 11.37 -4.30
N LEU A 61 10.11 10.94 -3.05
CA LEU A 61 10.81 11.49 -1.90
C LEU A 61 12.23 10.93 -1.85
N ASN A 62 13.19 11.78 -1.49
CA ASN A 62 14.61 11.42 -1.52
C ASN A 62 15.24 11.30 -0.13
N ARG A 63 14.58 11.84 0.91
CA ARG A 63 15.06 11.82 2.28
C ARG A 63 14.88 10.40 2.84
N LYS A 64 15.99 9.73 3.16
CA LYS A 64 15.99 8.41 3.80
C LYS A 64 16.02 8.57 5.32
N ILE A 65 15.27 7.71 6.02
CA ILE A 65 15.26 7.67 7.49
C ILE A 65 15.42 6.23 7.98
N PRO A 66 15.95 6.02 9.21
CA PRO A 66 15.89 4.74 9.89
C PRO A 66 14.45 4.27 10.09
N ILE A 67 14.19 2.97 9.96
CA ILE A 67 12.83 2.40 10.16
C ILE A 67 12.30 2.71 11.57
N SER A 68 13.17 2.77 12.57
CA SER A 68 12.81 3.12 13.96
C SER A 68 12.22 4.53 14.10
N GLU A 69 12.45 5.43 13.14
CA GLU A 69 11.96 6.82 13.18
C GLU A 69 10.62 7.00 12.46
N THR A 70 10.13 5.97 11.76
CA THR A 70 8.96 6.03 10.86
C THR A 70 7.72 6.64 11.52
N PHE A 71 7.38 6.22 12.75
CA PHE A 71 6.21 6.76 13.46
C PHE A 71 6.38 8.23 13.86
N ASN A 72 7.57 8.60 14.33
CA ASN A 72 7.86 9.98 14.74
C ASN A 72 7.81 10.93 13.52
N GLU A 73 8.39 10.50 12.41
CA GLU A 73 8.39 11.25 11.16
C GLU A 73 6.98 11.38 10.56
N MET A 74 6.19 10.31 10.59
CA MET A 74 4.81 10.39 10.13
C MET A 74 3.94 11.30 11.02
N ASN A 75 4.12 11.23 12.33
CA ASN A 75 3.48 12.17 13.27
C ASN A 75 3.90 13.62 13.03
N THR A 76 5.16 13.84 12.66
CA THR A 76 5.66 15.18 12.30
C THR A 76 4.97 15.68 11.02
N LEU A 77 4.84 14.85 9.99
CA LEU A 77 4.17 15.20 8.74
C LEU A 77 2.69 15.52 8.92
N VAL A 78 1.93 14.63 9.58
CA VAL A 78 0.47 14.79 9.74
C VAL A 78 0.12 16.02 10.60
N ASN A 79 0.96 16.37 11.56
CA ASN A 79 0.75 17.53 12.43
C ASN A 79 1.36 18.82 11.87
N HIS A 80 2.04 18.78 10.72
CA HIS A 80 2.70 19.95 10.17
C HIS A 80 1.68 20.97 9.64
N LYS A 81 1.62 22.15 10.28
CA LYS A 81 0.60 23.19 10.02
C LYS A 81 0.50 23.61 8.55
N LYS A 82 1.62 23.72 7.82
CA LYS A 82 1.60 24.10 6.40
C LYS A 82 1.01 23.00 5.51
N ILE A 83 1.30 21.74 5.82
CA ILE A 83 0.80 20.58 5.06
C ILE A 83 -0.72 20.46 5.30
N ARG A 84 -1.18 20.55 6.55
CA ARG A 84 -2.62 20.53 6.88
C ARG A 84 -3.39 21.62 6.14
N LYS A 85 -2.95 22.88 6.26
CA LYS A 85 -3.58 24.01 5.55
C LYS A 85 -3.59 23.83 4.03
N LEU A 86 -2.53 23.28 3.46
CA LEU A 86 -2.44 22.99 2.04
C LEU A 86 -3.53 21.99 1.62
N LEU A 87 -3.73 20.94 2.39
CA LEU A 87 -4.71 19.87 2.13
C LEU A 87 -6.16 20.33 2.34
N GLU A 88 -6.42 21.08 3.41
CA GLU A 88 -7.74 21.68 3.72
C GLU A 88 -8.20 22.65 2.62
N ALA A 89 -7.26 23.29 1.91
CA ALA A 89 -7.57 24.20 0.81
C ALA A 89 -7.96 23.49 -0.49
N GLN A 90 -7.80 22.16 -0.59
CA GLN A 90 -8.09 21.42 -1.82
C GLN A 90 -9.45 20.71 -1.75
N PRO A 91 -10.28 20.80 -2.81
CA PRO A 91 -11.65 20.29 -2.78
C PRO A 91 -11.77 18.77 -3.02
N SER A 92 -10.67 18.06 -3.29
CA SER A 92 -10.70 16.62 -3.55
C SER A 92 -9.35 15.97 -3.31
N THR A 93 -9.36 14.67 -3.01
CA THR A 93 -8.16 13.85 -2.82
C THR A 93 -7.19 13.94 -4.01
N GLY A 94 -7.70 13.95 -5.24
CA GLY A 94 -6.85 14.11 -6.42
C GLY A 94 -6.09 15.44 -6.45
N ARG A 95 -6.73 16.54 -6.01
CA ARG A 95 -6.07 17.85 -5.89
C ARG A 95 -5.17 17.95 -4.67
N GLN A 96 -5.54 17.30 -3.56
CA GLN A 96 -4.69 17.17 -2.37
C GLN A 96 -3.35 16.48 -2.72
N MET A 97 -3.41 15.34 -3.40
CA MET A 97 -2.22 14.60 -3.85
C MET A 97 -1.34 15.45 -4.76
N LYS A 98 -1.94 16.11 -5.77
CA LYS A 98 -1.21 17.01 -6.66
C LYS A 98 -0.53 18.14 -5.89
N ALA A 99 -1.26 18.78 -4.97
CA ALA A 99 -0.72 19.86 -4.15
C ALA A 99 0.43 19.41 -3.24
N LEU A 100 0.39 18.17 -2.71
CA LEU A 100 1.49 17.60 -1.95
C LEU A 100 2.75 17.50 -2.82
N TYR A 101 2.67 16.90 -4.01
CA TYR A 101 3.83 16.76 -4.89
C TYR A 101 4.40 18.10 -5.37
N GLU A 102 3.56 19.11 -5.57
CA GLU A 102 4.00 20.48 -5.89
C GLU A 102 4.54 21.26 -4.66
N SER A 103 4.37 20.73 -3.45
CA SER A 103 4.77 21.39 -2.21
C SER A 103 6.22 21.07 -1.84
N LYS A 104 7.09 22.07 -1.95
CA LYS A 104 8.48 22.00 -1.46
C LYS A 104 8.55 21.51 0.00
N THR A 105 7.63 21.95 0.86
CA THR A 105 7.57 21.51 2.25
C THR A 105 7.32 20.02 2.38
N PHE A 106 6.37 19.46 1.62
CA PHE A 106 6.14 18.02 1.63
C PHE A 106 7.33 17.25 1.04
N MET A 107 7.91 17.74 -0.05
CA MET A 107 9.04 17.08 -0.70
C MET A 107 10.33 17.07 0.14
N GLU A 108 10.54 18.09 0.99
CA GLU A 108 11.68 18.16 1.91
C GLU A 108 11.45 17.37 3.21
N MET A 109 10.22 17.38 3.74
CA MET A 109 9.89 16.71 5.00
C MET A 109 9.54 15.23 4.82
N GLY A 110 8.91 14.87 3.70
CA GLY A 110 8.54 13.51 3.38
C GLY A 110 9.77 12.61 3.32
N PHE A 111 9.57 11.32 3.57
CA PHE A 111 10.66 10.36 3.69
C PHE A 111 10.40 9.04 2.96
N VAL A 112 11.46 8.28 2.78
CA VAL A 112 11.45 6.84 2.47
C VAL A 112 12.28 6.10 3.52
N MET A 113 12.05 4.80 3.67
CA MET A 113 12.74 3.99 4.68
C MET A 113 14.09 3.49 4.15
N GLU A 114 15.13 3.58 4.97
CA GLU A 114 16.39 2.88 4.74
C GLU A 114 16.37 1.46 5.31
N GLY A 115 17.27 0.60 4.84
CA GLY A 115 17.39 -0.79 5.28
C GLY A 115 17.29 -1.77 4.12
N SER A 116 17.33 -3.07 4.46
CA SER A 116 17.08 -4.14 3.51
C SER A 116 15.62 -4.12 3.03
N GLU A 117 15.36 -4.77 1.90
CA GLU A 117 14.01 -4.90 1.35
C GLU A 117 13.00 -5.45 2.37
N GLU A 118 13.39 -6.50 3.10
CA GLU A 118 12.55 -7.12 4.12
C GLU A 118 12.26 -6.16 5.27
N GLU A 119 13.28 -5.45 5.76
CA GLU A 119 13.12 -4.46 6.83
C GLU A 119 12.19 -3.32 6.39
N LYS A 120 12.33 -2.82 5.16
CA LYS A 120 11.47 -1.77 4.59
C LYS A 120 10.01 -2.22 4.48
N ILE A 121 9.76 -3.44 3.98
CA ILE A 121 8.42 -4.02 3.89
C ILE A 121 7.80 -4.15 5.28
N LYS A 122 8.55 -4.72 6.24
CA LYS A 122 8.10 -4.86 7.64
C LYS A 122 7.80 -3.51 8.28
N GLY A 123 8.68 -2.52 8.09
CA GLY A 123 8.50 -1.15 8.58
C GLY A 123 7.23 -0.49 8.05
N LEU A 124 6.93 -0.65 6.76
CA LEU A 124 5.71 -0.10 6.18
C LEU A 124 4.45 -0.83 6.66
N ILE A 125 4.49 -2.15 6.84
CA ILE A 125 3.38 -2.90 7.46
C ILE A 125 3.15 -2.42 8.90
N SER A 126 4.21 -2.27 9.69
CA SER A 126 4.14 -1.77 11.07
C SER A 126 3.54 -0.37 11.13
N LEU A 127 3.83 0.50 10.17
CA LEU A 127 3.21 1.83 10.08
C LEU A 127 1.71 1.75 9.75
N LEU A 128 1.32 0.88 8.81
CA LEU A 128 -0.04 0.84 8.26
C LEU A 128 -1.06 0.10 9.14
N LEU A 129 -0.65 -0.98 9.81
CA LEU A 129 -1.61 -1.85 10.53
C LEU A 129 -2.31 -1.17 11.72
N PRO A 130 -1.61 -0.48 12.65
CA PRO A 130 -2.27 0.23 13.75
C PRO A 130 -3.26 1.27 13.22
N VAL A 131 -2.86 1.94 12.14
CA VAL A 131 -3.66 2.97 11.49
C VAL A 131 -4.91 2.38 10.83
N PHE A 132 -4.80 1.19 10.25
CA PHE A 132 -5.97 0.47 9.74
C PHE A 132 -6.86 -0.02 10.88
N ASP A 133 -6.30 -0.62 11.93
CA ASP A 133 -7.05 -1.18 13.05
C ASP A 133 -7.90 -0.11 13.75
N GLN A 134 -7.40 1.12 13.89
CA GLN A 134 -8.18 2.21 14.49
C GLN A 134 -9.24 2.81 13.55
N SER A 135 -8.94 2.93 12.25
CA SER A 135 -9.75 3.77 11.34
C SER A 135 -10.68 2.97 10.43
N SER A 136 -10.35 1.68 10.19
CA SER A 136 -10.92 0.89 9.10
C SER A 136 -10.88 1.59 7.74
N SER A 137 -9.95 2.54 7.55
CA SER A 137 -9.91 3.41 6.39
C SER A 137 -9.65 2.60 5.11
N ILE A 138 -10.50 2.84 4.11
CA ILE A 138 -10.34 2.22 2.79
C ILE A 138 -9.01 2.62 2.14
N VAL A 139 -8.47 3.81 2.44
CA VAL A 139 -7.18 4.27 1.92
C VAL A 139 -6.03 3.44 2.50
N VAL A 140 -6.04 3.21 3.81
CA VAL A 140 -5.01 2.41 4.50
C VAL A 140 -5.09 0.94 4.05
N LEU A 141 -6.31 0.41 3.89
CA LEU A 141 -6.54 -0.91 3.28
C LEU A 141 -5.87 -1.03 1.91
N HIS A 142 -5.99 -0.01 1.06
CA HIS A 142 -5.38 -0.01 -0.27
C HIS A 142 -3.85 0.16 -0.23
N CYS A 143 -3.31 0.82 0.78
CA CYS A 143 -1.86 0.82 1.02
C CYS A 143 -1.36 -0.59 1.40
N ILE A 144 -2.10 -1.33 2.23
CA ILE A 144 -1.69 -2.69 2.62
C ILE A 144 -1.85 -3.67 1.45
N THR A 145 -2.99 -3.64 0.77
CA THR A 145 -3.26 -4.53 -0.37
C THR A 145 -2.40 -4.16 -1.60
N GLY A 146 -2.06 -2.89 -1.77
CA GLY A 146 -1.10 -2.44 -2.79
C GLY A 146 0.33 -2.85 -2.47
N LEU A 147 0.74 -2.88 -1.19
CA LEU A 147 2.05 -3.37 -0.78
C LEU A 147 2.19 -4.86 -1.11
N HIS A 148 1.17 -5.66 -0.81
CA HIS A 148 1.12 -7.05 -1.24
C HIS A 148 1.27 -7.18 -2.77
N ALA A 149 0.54 -6.36 -3.53
CA ALA A 149 0.62 -6.36 -4.99
C ALA A 149 2.02 -5.98 -5.51
N LEU A 150 2.67 -4.97 -4.90
CA LEU A 150 4.04 -4.58 -5.22
C LEU A 150 5.01 -5.76 -5.05
N VAL A 151 4.92 -6.45 -3.90
CA VAL A 151 5.77 -7.60 -3.58
C VAL A 151 5.52 -8.75 -4.57
N ASN A 152 4.27 -9.05 -4.93
CA ASN A 152 3.95 -10.09 -5.93
C ASN A 152 4.55 -9.76 -7.30
N LEU A 153 4.65 -8.47 -7.65
CA LEU A 153 5.20 -8.01 -8.91
C LEU A 153 6.73 -7.78 -8.86
N LYS A 154 7.40 -8.05 -7.72
CA LYS A 154 8.84 -7.82 -7.52
C LYS A 154 9.70 -8.27 -8.69
N LYS A 155 9.47 -9.49 -9.20
CA LYS A 155 10.28 -10.09 -10.28
C LYS A 155 10.26 -9.28 -11.58
N TYR A 156 9.28 -8.40 -11.76
CA TYR A 156 9.12 -7.57 -12.96
C TYR A 156 9.74 -6.18 -12.84
N PHE A 157 10.17 -5.74 -11.66
CA PHE A 157 10.91 -4.49 -11.50
C PHE A 157 12.40 -4.71 -11.76
N ASN A 158 13.03 -3.81 -12.53
CA ASN A 158 14.48 -3.83 -12.75
C ASN A 158 15.23 -3.32 -11.52
N ASP A 159 14.62 -2.37 -10.81
CA ASP A 159 15.10 -1.81 -9.56
C ASP A 159 13.94 -1.78 -8.56
N PHE A 160 13.84 -2.85 -7.76
CA PHE A 160 12.77 -2.99 -6.79
C PHE A 160 12.91 -1.99 -5.62
N ASP A 161 14.12 -1.61 -5.24
CA ASP A 161 14.35 -0.65 -4.15
C ASP A 161 13.78 0.72 -4.54
N LYS A 162 14.05 1.17 -5.77
CA LYS A 162 13.43 2.38 -6.32
C LYS A 162 11.91 2.27 -6.43
N ALA A 163 11.39 1.13 -6.88
CA ALA A 163 9.94 0.92 -6.94
C ALA A 163 9.30 1.02 -5.55
N PHE A 164 9.97 0.50 -4.52
CA PHE A 164 9.53 0.59 -3.13
C PHE A 164 9.59 2.02 -2.58
N ASP A 165 10.60 2.81 -2.93
CA ASP A 165 10.70 4.23 -2.54
C ASP A 165 9.56 5.06 -3.15
N ILE A 166 9.23 4.79 -4.43
CA ILE A 166 8.05 5.37 -5.08
C ILE A 166 6.78 4.94 -4.35
N TYR A 167 6.63 3.64 -4.06
CA TYR A 167 5.48 3.12 -3.35
C TYR A 167 5.29 3.75 -1.96
N THR A 168 6.38 3.89 -1.20
CA THR A 168 6.39 4.55 0.10
C THR A 168 5.96 6.00 -0.02
N THR A 169 6.50 6.73 -1.00
CA THR A 169 6.08 8.10 -1.31
C THR A 169 4.57 8.20 -1.58
N CYS A 170 4.05 7.30 -2.42
CA CYS A 170 2.62 7.21 -2.70
C CYS A 170 1.80 6.92 -1.45
N CYS A 171 2.23 5.99 -0.59
CA CYS A 171 1.55 5.69 0.67
C CYS A 171 1.49 6.91 1.58
N LEU A 172 2.62 7.59 1.83
CA LEU A 172 2.65 8.77 2.69
C LEU A 172 1.72 9.88 2.17
N ALA A 173 1.75 10.15 0.86
CA ALA A 173 0.86 11.13 0.27
C ALA A 173 -0.62 10.77 0.46
N HIS A 174 -1.01 9.51 0.21
CA HIS A 174 -2.39 9.06 0.43
C HIS A 174 -2.80 9.11 1.91
N LEU A 175 -1.94 8.69 2.82
CA LEU A 175 -2.20 8.72 4.26
C LEU A 175 -2.45 10.14 4.76
N LEU A 176 -1.72 11.14 4.25
CA LEU A 176 -1.95 12.54 4.59
C LEU A 176 -3.30 13.08 4.12
N THR A 177 -3.93 12.46 3.11
CA THR A 177 -5.27 12.87 2.66
C THR A 177 -6.42 12.36 3.53
N VAL A 178 -6.12 11.52 4.53
CA VAL A 178 -7.11 10.98 5.46
C VAL A 178 -7.05 11.76 6.77
N GLU A 179 -8.19 12.32 7.17
CA GLU A 179 -8.31 13.07 8.42
C GLU A 179 -8.25 12.13 9.64
N ASP A 180 -7.81 12.69 10.78
CA ASP A 180 -7.84 12.06 12.10
C ASP A 180 -7.11 10.71 12.24
N LEU A 181 -6.13 10.43 11.39
CA LEU A 181 -5.22 9.30 11.57
C LEU A 181 -4.20 9.57 12.68
N THR A 182 -4.10 8.62 13.62
CA THR A 182 -3.07 8.63 14.68
C THR A 182 -2.01 7.57 14.41
N TYR A 183 -0.73 7.93 14.51
CA TYR A 183 0.37 7.00 14.24
C TYR A 183 1.04 6.62 15.54
N HIS A 184 0.95 5.34 15.90
CA HIS A 184 1.55 4.77 17.10
C HIS A 184 2.04 3.36 16.79
N GLU A 185 3.04 2.90 17.53
CA GLU A 185 3.47 1.51 17.47
C GLU A 185 2.31 0.58 17.87
N SER A 186 2.19 -0.56 17.19
CA SER A 186 1.15 -1.53 17.52
C SER A 186 1.33 -2.08 18.93
N ASP A 187 0.23 -2.21 19.66
CA ASP A 187 0.18 -3.13 20.80
C ASP A 187 0.42 -4.56 20.30
N LYS A 188 1.33 -5.27 20.98
CA LYS A 188 1.70 -6.66 20.67
C LYS A 188 0.69 -7.66 21.22
N GLU A 189 -0.59 -7.44 20.94
CA GLU A 189 -1.62 -8.40 21.31
C GLU A 189 -1.67 -9.55 20.28
N SER A 190 -1.24 -10.72 20.71
CA SER A 190 -1.39 -11.96 19.94
C SER A 190 -2.82 -12.46 20.01
N ILE A 191 -3.40 -12.81 18.87
CA ILE A 191 -4.66 -13.57 18.84
C ILE A 191 -4.38 -15.08 18.74
N SER A 192 -5.19 -15.88 19.42
CA SER A 192 -5.07 -17.34 19.46
C SER A 192 -5.54 -18.05 18.18
N LEU A 193 -6.20 -17.33 17.27
CA LEU A 193 -6.73 -17.92 16.04
C LEU A 193 -5.62 -18.28 15.06
N ASN A 194 -5.87 -19.31 14.24
CA ASN A 194 -5.04 -19.66 13.11
C ASN A 194 -5.65 -19.13 11.79
N TRP A 195 -4.84 -19.09 10.73
CA TRP A 195 -5.27 -18.58 9.42
C TRP A 195 -6.44 -19.36 8.82
N LYS A 196 -6.51 -20.67 9.06
CA LYS A 196 -7.60 -21.51 8.53
C LYS A 196 -8.95 -21.04 9.04
N GLU A 197 -9.05 -20.66 10.31
CA GLU A 197 -10.29 -20.14 10.91
C GLU A 197 -10.69 -18.80 10.29
N ILE A 198 -9.74 -17.89 10.12
CA ILE A 198 -9.99 -16.56 9.53
C ILE A 198 -10.42 -16.67 8.07
N ILE A 199 -9.78 -17.56 7.31
CA ILE A 199 -10.14 -17.83 5.92
C ILE A 199 -11.57 -18.40 5.84
N VAL A 200 -11.92 -19.38 6.70
CA VAL A 200 -13.28 -19.93 6.75
C VAL A 200 -14.33 -18.84 7.02
N LEU A 201 -14.06 -17.92 7.95
CA LEU A 201 -14.95 -16.77 8.19
C LEU A 201 -15.06 -15.88 6.94
N CYS A 202 -13.92 -15.60 6.30
CA CYS A 202 -13.85 -14.74 5.11
C CYS A 202 -14.59 -15.32 3.90
N LEU A 203 -14.65 -16.64 3.74
CA LEU A 203 -15.37 -17.30 2.63
C LEU A 203 -16.88 -17.01 2.61
N SER A 204 -17.45 -16.56 3.74
CA SER A 204 -18.85 -16.14 3.82
C SER A 204 -19.07 -14.67 3.41
N SER A 205 -18.00 -13.90 3.25
CA SER A 205 -18.07 -12.47 2.90
C SER A 205 -18.38 -12.26 1.42
N ARG A 206 -19.22 -11.25 1.13
CA ARG A 206 -19.44 -10.73 -0.23
C ARG A 206 -18.71 -9.40 -0.48
N ASP A 207 -18.07 -8.83 0.54
CA ASP A 207 -17.28 -7.61 0.40
C ASP A 207 -15.91 -7.95 -0.18
N VAL A 208 -15.67 -7.52 -1.41
CA VAL A 208 -14.39 -7.70 -2.11
C VAL A 208 -13.22 -7.07 -1.34
N HIS A 209 -13.45 -6.02 -0.55
CA HIS A 209 -12.41 -5.41 0.26
C HIS A 209 -12.00 -6.30 1.42
N THR A 210 -12.97 -6.96 2.07
CA THR A 210 -12.70 -7.95 3.10
C THR A 210 -11.93 -9.14 2.54
N ILE A 211 -12.36 -9.70 1.40
CA ILE A 211 -11.68 -10.83 0.76
C ILE A 211 -10.23 -10.45 0.41
N LYS A 212 -10.05 -9.34 -0.31
CA LYS A 212 -8.73 -8.86 -0.74
C LYS A 212 -7.81 -8.57 0.44
N PHE A 213 -8.32 -7.93 1.48
CA PHE A 213 -7.55 -7.56 2.65
C PHE A 213 -7.11 -8.79 3.43
N THR A 214 -8.03 -9.71 3.72
CA THR A 214 -7.70 -10.97 4.39
C THR A 214 -6.68 -11.78 3.59
N TYR A 215 -6.84 -11.86 2.26
CA TYR A 215 -5.87 -12.51 1.39
C TYR A 215 -4.48 -11.85 1.47
N SER A 216 -4.42 -10.51 1.38
CA SER A 216 -3.16 -9.78 1.43
C SER A 216 -2.47 -9.93 2.79
N CYS A 217 -3.22 -9.90 3.89
CA CYS A 217 -2.66 -10.11 5.21
C CYS A 217 -2.14 -11.54 5.39
N HIS A 218 -2.83 -12.54 4.84
CA HIS A 218 -2.36 -13.94 4.85
C HIS A 218 -1.02 -14.06 4.10
N GLU A 219 -0.96 -13.59 2.86
CA GLU A 219 0.24 -13.71 2.02
C GLU A 219 1.44 -12.96 2.58
N LEU A 220 1.22 -11.76 3.13
CA LEU A 220 2.28 -10.99 3.78
C LEU A 220 2.78 -11.70 5.06
N ASP A 221 1.89 -12.32 5.84
CA ASP A 221 2.28 -13.02 7.06
C ASP A 221 3.08 -14.29 6.75
N GLN A 222 2.69 -15.03 5.70
CA GLN A 222 3.44 -16.21 5.24
C GLN A 222 4.88 -15.86 4.83
N ARG A 223 5.11 -14.68 4.25
CA ARG A 223 6.44 -14.27 3.73
C ARG A 223 7.30 -13.56 4.75
N TYR A 224 6.69 -12.75 5.62
CA TYR A 224 7.42 -11.83 6.48
C TYR A 224 7.15 -12.04 7.98
N SER A 225 6.15 -12.84 8.34
CA SER A 225 5.79 -13.16 9.74
C SER A 225 5.62 -11.91 10.60
N VAL A 226 4.84 -10.95 10.12
CA VAL A 226 4.63 -9.66 10.80
C VAL A 226 3.46 -9.76 11.77
N GLU A 227 3.74 -9.49 13.04
CA GLU A 227 2.72 -9.43 14.09
C GLU A 227 1.61 -8.43 13.73
N GLY A 228 0.36 -8.78 14.06
CA GLY A 228 -0.81 -7.93 13.83
C GLY A 228 -1.56 -8.21 12.52
N LEU A 229 -0.93 -8.73 11.46
CA LEU A 229 -1.62 -9.02 10.18
C LEU A 229 -2.84 -9.93 10.37
N LYS A 230 -2.65 -10.97 11.18
CA LYS A 230 -3.71 -11.92 11.51
C LYS A 230 -4.86 -11.25 12.30
N ARG A 231 -4.53 -10.38 13.25
CA ARG A 231 -5.50 -9.61 14.05
C ARG A 231 -6.32 -8.68 13.17
N SER A 232 -5.65 -7.88 12.34
CA SER A 232 -6.32 -6.94 11.42
C SER A 232 -7.23 -7.66 10.43
N ALA A 233 -6.81 -8.80 9.88
CA ALA A 233 -7.64 -9.62 9.02
C ALA A 233 -8.89 -10.14 9.75
N HIS A 234 -8.72 -10.71 10.95
CA HIS A 234 -9.84 -11.15 11.78
C HIS A 234 -10.82 -10.02 12.11
N LYS A 235 -10.31 -8.86 12.51
CA LYS A 235 -11.09 -7.64 12.78
C LYS A 235 -11.90 -7.22 11.55
N LYS A 236 -11.28 -7.16 10.38
CA LYS A 236 -11.96 -6.80 9.12
C LYS A 236 -13.05 -7.81 8.74
N VAL A 237 -12.82 -9.10 8.95
CA VAL A 237 -13.81 -10.15 8.64
C VAL A 237 -15.00 -10.11 9.60
N THR A 238 -14.76 -9.85 10.89
CA THR A 238 -15.81 -9.89 11.92
C THR A 238 -16.50 -8.54 12.17
N GLY A 239 -15.89 -7.44 11.70
CA GLY A 239 -16.35 -6.08 12.00
C GLY A 239 -16.13 -5.66 13.45
N LYS A 240 -15.27 -6.36 14.20
CA LYS A 240 -14.99 -6.14 15.63
C LYS A 240 -13.54 -5.70 15.85
#